data_AF-A0A952FGZ6-F1
#
_entry.id   AF-A0A952FGZ6-F1
#
_cell.length_a   1.000
_cell.length_b   1.000
_cell.length_c   1.000
_cell.angle_alpha   90.00
_cell.angle_beta   90.00
_cell.angle_gamma   90.00
#
_symmetry.space_group_name_H-M   'P 1'
#
loop_
_entity.id
_entity.type
_entity.pdbx_description
1 polymer ?
#
loop_
_entity_poly.entity_id
_entity_poly.type
_entity_poly.pdbx_seq_one_letter_code
_entity_poly.pdbx_strand_id
1 'polypeptide(L)'
;MNKHLMAAAIAAAMIAPAAHATTVALPGDASWAEFDVDASIAHDFGNGWIDTNDGSALNFTFTVAPGMHGVLTVVDAGFAGDTFTVIDSGSVLGSTSSVPAGQPVGATIVDFDDALANPAYSRGVFTLAPGNYSISGSLLQS
;
A
#
# COMPACT_ATOMS: atom_id res chain seq x y z
N MET A 1 -64.00 5.59 6.57
CA MET A 1 -64.01 6.19 7.93
C MET A 1 -62.90 5.51 8.72
N ASN A 2 -61.88 6.30 9.10
CA ASN A 2 -60.87 6.16 10.18
C ASN A 2 -60.11 4.84 10.38
N LYS A 3 -58.83 4.79 10.75
CA LYS A 3 -57.62 5.65 10.85
C LYS A 3 -56.60 4.75 11.59
N HIS A 4 -55.32 5.15 11.65
CA HIS A 4 -54.27 4.71 12.60
C HIS A 4 -53.43 3.52 12.10
N LEU A 5 -52.09 3.54 12.03
CA LEU A 5 -51.05 4.50 12.43
C LEU A 5 -49.85 4.40 11.47
N MET A 6 -49.29 5.53 11.07
CA MET A 6 -47.93 5.61 10.53
C MET A 6 -46.96 5.64 11.70
N ALA A 7 -46.05 4.67 11.77
CA ALA A 7 -44.83 4.77 12.57
C ALA A 7 -43.69 5.16 11.63
N ALA A 8 -43.26 6.42 11.69
CA ALA A 8 -42.04 6.86 11.01
C ALA A 8 -40.86 6.55 11.93
N ALA A 9 -40.12 5.48 11.64
CA ALA A 9 -38.82 5.24 12.23
C ALA A 9 -37.80 6.17 11.56
N ILE A 10 -37.29 7.15 12.30
CA ILE A 10 -36.15 7.95 11.87
C ILE A 10 -34.91 7.08 12.10
N ALA A 11 -34.40 6.47 11.04
CA ALA A 11 -33.09 5.85 11.06
C ALA A 11 -32.04 6.96 11.14
N ALA A 12 -31.43 7.14 12.31
CA ALA A 12 -30.21 7.93 12.43
C ALA A 12 -29.09 7.15 11.73
N ALA A 13 -28.77 7.54 10.49
CA ALA A 13 -27.58 7.06 9.81
C ALA A 13 -26.36 7.61 10.58
N MET A 14 -25.72 6.75 11.37
CA MET A 14 -24.41 7.07 11.93
C MET A 14 -23.44 7.16 10.75
N ILE A 15 -23.03 8.38 10.41
CA ILE A 15 -21.91 8.61 9.50
C ILE A 15 -20.67 8.16 10.28
N ALA A 16 -20.31 6.89 10.14
CA ALA A 16 -19.00 6.44 10.57
C ALA A 16 -17.97 7.26 9.76
N PRO A 17 -16.94 7.85 10.39
CA PRO A 17 -15.84 8.40 9.63
C PRO A 17 -15.27 7.29 8.77
N ALA A 18 -15.17 7.51 7.46
CA ALA A 18 -14.42 6.61 6.60
C ALA A 18 -12.99 6.56 7.17
N ALA A 19 -12.47 5.37 7.42
CA ALA A 19 -11.06 5.21 7.74
C ALA A 19 -10.28 5.77 6.53
N HIS A 20 -9.64 6.92 6.72
CA HIS A 20 -8.82 7.52 5.69
C HIS A 20 -7.43 6.93 5.80
N ALA A 21 -6.83 6.56 4.67
CA ALA A 21 -5.45 6.13 4.62
C ALA A 21 -4.54 7.25 5.16
N THR A 22 -3.57 6.87 5.98
CA THR A 22 -2.50 7.76 6.42
C THR A 22 -1.69 8.16 5.20
N THR A 23 -1.64 9.49 4.96
CA THR A 23 -0.92 10.04 3.82
C THR A 23 0.54 10.27 4.20
N VAL A 24 1.43 9.62 3.47
CA VAL A 24 2.88 9.78 3.62
C VAL A 24 3.39 10.56 2.42
N ALA A 25 4.15 11.64 2.67
CA ALA A 25 4.87 12.32 1.60
C ALA A 25 6.11 11.50 1.25
N LEU A 26 6.21 11.02 0.01
CA LEU A 26 7.39 10.29 -0.45
C LEU A 26 8.38 11.29 -1.08
N PRO A 27 9.53 11.57 -0.45
CA PRO A 27 10.51 12.49 -1.01
C PRO A 27 11.15 11.90 -2.27
N GLY A 28 11.38 12.74 -3.27
CA GLY A 28 12.07 12.37 -4.52
C GLY A 28 13.60 12.35 -4.40
N ASP A 29 14.14 12.12 -3.20
CA ASP A 29 15.57 12.20 -2.86
C ASP A 29 16.25 10.82 -2.75
N ALA A 30 15.56 9.77 -3.22
CA ALA A 30 15.97 8.37 -3.15
C ALA A 30 16.02 7.78 -1.72
N SER A 31 15.42 8.44 -0.72
CA SER A 31 15.15 7.80 0.56
C SER A 31 13.97 6.82 0.47
N TRP A 32 13.97 5.85 1.39
CA TRP A 32 12.94 4.82 1.48
C TRP A 32 11.81 5.25 2.41
N ALA A 33 10.59 4.85 2.07
CA ALA A 33 9.45 4.86 2.98
C ALA A 33 8.92 3.43 3.14
N GLU A 34 8.66 3.05 4.38
CA GLU A 34 8.31 1.69 4.77
C GLU A 34 6.79 1.49 4.76
N PHE A 35 6.38 0.25 4.49
CA PHE A 35 5.03 -0.26 4.71
C PHE A 35 5.14 -1.70 5.21
N ASP A 36 4.05 -2.23 5.77
CA ASP A 36 3.90 -3.65 6.12
C ASP A 36 2.58 -4.20 5.56
N VAL A 37 2.40 -5.52 5.63
CA VAL A 37 1.16 -6.22 5.36
C VAL A 37 0.91 -7.26 6.45
N ASP A 38 0.00 -6.95 7.36
CA ASP A 38 -0.47 -7.89 8.38
C ASP A 38 -1.98 -7.71 8.61
N ALA A 39 -2.75 -8.68 8.12
CA ALA A 39 -4.22 -8.68 8.23
C ALA A 39 -4.73 -8.78 9.68
N SER A 40 -3.87 -9.16 10.64
CA SER A 40 -4.24 -9.24 12.06
C SER A 40 -4.29 -7.87 12.75
N ILE A 41 -3.58 -6.88 12.19
CA ILE A 41 -3.56 -5.50 12.71
C ILE A 41 -4.20 -4.50 11.75
N ALA A 42 -4.32 -4.82 10.46
CA ALA A 42 -4.98 -3.96 9.48
C ALA A 42 -6.42 -3.61 9.89
N HIS A 43 -6.74 -2.31 9.89
CA HIS A 43 -8.08 -1.83 10.27
C HIS A 43 -9.22 -2.39 9.39
N ASP A 44 -8.92 -2.76 8.15
CA ASP A 44 -9.86 -3.37 7.20
C ASP A 44 -9.75 -4.91 7.14
N PHE A 45 -8.86 -5.51 7.93
CA PHE A 45 -8.50 -6.94 7.89
C PHE A 45 -8.06 -7.41 6.50
N GLY A 46 -7.57 -6.48 5.68
CA GLY A 46 -7.14 -6.72 4.32
C GLY A 46 -5.65 -7.01 4.20
N ASN A 47 -5.20 -7.11 2.96
CA ASN A 47 -3.81 -7.35 2.60
C ASN A 47 -3.15 -6.09 2.03
N GLY A 48 -3.72 -4.92 2.33
CA GLY A 48 -3.21 -3.62 1.88
C GLY A 48 -1.94 -3.23 2.62
N TRP A 49 -1.19 -2.28 2.06
CA TRP A 49 -0.07 -1.65 2.76
C TRP A 49 -0.57 -0.85 3.96
N ILE A 50 0.02 -1.11 5.12
CA ILE A 50 -0.36 -0.50 6.39
C ILE A 50 0.82 0.10 7.14
N ASP A 51 0.54 1.04 8.04
CA ASP A 51 1.45 1.52 9.06
C ASP A 51 1.49 0.48 10.20
N THR A 52 2.69 0.02 10.56
CA THR A 52 2.88 -0.99 11.61
C THR A 52 2.55 -0.49 13.01
N ASN A 53 2.55 0.83 13.22
CA ASN A 53 2.29 1.41 14.54
C ASN A 53 0.82 1.32 14.93
N ASP A 54 -0.09 1.40 13.95
CA ASP A 54 -1.52 1.48 14.21
C ASP A 54 -2.43 0.70 13.25
N GLY A 55 -1.90 0.03 12.23
CA GLY A 55 -2.68 -0.75 11.27
C GLY A 55 -3.50 0.10 10.29
N SER A 56 -3.28 1.41 10.23
CA SER A 56 -3.91 2.28 9.24
C SER A 56 -3.38 2.00 7.83
N ALA A 57 -4.26 2.03 6.83
CA ALA A 57 -3.85 1.91 5.43
C ALA A 57 -2.90 3.06 5.05
N LEU A 58 -1.88 2.78 4.25
CA LEU A 58 -0.93 3.78 3.77
C LEU A 58 -1.22 4.24 2.35
N ASN A 59 -0.99 5.53 2.12
CA ASN A 59 -1.01 6.13 0.79
C ASN A 59 0.15 7.12 0.63
N PHE A 60 1.08 6.79 -0.26
CA PHE A 60 2.27 7.59 -0.53
C PHE A 60 2.00 8.62 -1.62
N THR A 61 2.33 9.88 -1.38
CA THR A 61 2.04 10.97 -2.30
C THR A 61 3.29 11.73 -2.69
N PHE A 62 3.39 12.07 -3.97
CA PHE A 62 4.47 12.89 -4.53
C PHE A 62 4.06 13.48 -5.89
N THR A 63 4.87 14.42 -6.38
CA THR A 63 4.69 15.03 -7.70
C THR A 63 5.96 14.84 -8.52
N VAL A 64 5.80 14.39 -9.76
CA VAL A 64 6.84 14.44 -10.79
C VAL A 64 6.64 15.74 -11.58
N ALA A 65 7.62 16.64 -11.52
CA ALA A 65 7.49 17.94 -12.15
C ALA A 65 7.46 17.85 -13.70
N PRO A 66 6.86 18.85 -14.38
CA PRO A 66 6.88 18.92 -15.84
C PRO A 66 8.29 18.81 -16.43
N GLY A 67 8.44 18.00 -17.47
CA GLY A 67 9.73 17.76 -18.14
C GLY A 67 10.66 16.79 -17.44
N MET A 68 10.25 16.19 -16.31
CA MET A 68 10.99 15.14 -15.61
C MET A 68 10.27 13.79 -15.72
N HIS A 69 11.03 12.71 -15.49
CA HIS A 69 10.48 11.39 -15.26
C HIS A 69 10.77 10.99 -13.81
N GLY A 70 9.78 10.39 -13.15
CA GLY A 70 9.96 9.77 -11.85
C GLY A 70 10.37 8.31 -12.01
N VAL A 71 11.12 7.79 -11.04
CA VAL A 71 11.40 6.36 -10.92
C VAL A 71 10.93 5.94 -9.54
N LEU A 72 9.83 5.18 -9.49
CA LEU A 72 9.33 4.59 -8.25
C LEU A 72 9.92 3.18 -8.13
N THR A 73 10.58 2.91 -7.02
CA THR A 73 11.06 1.58 -6.68
C THR A 73 10.27 1.03 -5.50
N VAL A 74 9.82 -0.21 -5.60
CA VAL A 74 9.18 -0.97 -4.53
C VAL A 74 9.98 -2.24 -4.33
N VAL A 75 10.33 -2.59 -3.10
CA VAL A 75 11.13 -3.77 -2.78
C VAL A 75 10.53 -4.50 -1.58
N ASP A 76 10.53 -5.83 -1.66
CA ASP A 76 10.31 -6.71 -0.52
C ASP A 76 11.54 -6.70 0.38
N ALA A 77 11.37 -6.42 1.67
CA ALA A 77 12.44 -6.44 2.67
C ALA A 77 11.93 -7.12 3.94
N GLY A 78 12.85 -7.52 4.81
CA GLY A 78 12.54 -8.45 5.88
C GLY A 78 12.70 -9.88 5.37
N PHE A 79 11.60 -10.61 5.15
CA PHE A 79 11.63 -11.98 4.67
C PHE A 79 11.35 -12.05 3.17
N ALA A 80 12.30 -12.60 2.40
CA ALA A 80 12.09 -12.82 0.98
C ALA A 80 10.90 -13.77 0.73
N GLY A 81 10.07 -13.41 -0.25
CA GLY A 81 9.03 -14.27 -0.80
C GLY A 81 7.75 -13.52 -1.16
N ASP A 82 7.59 -12.33 -0.59
CA ASP A 82 6.42 -11.51 -0.80
C ASP A 82 6.50 -10.81 -2.15
N THR A 83 5.36 -10.75 -2.84
CA THR A 83 5.20 -9.93 -4.04
C THR A 83 4.02 -8.98 -3.84
N PHE A 84 4.08 -7.81 -4.47
CA PHE A 84 3.10 -6.76 -4.26
C PHE A 84 2.49 -6.30 -5.57
N THR A 85 1.19 -6.01 -5.53
CA THR A 85 0.53 -5.17 -6.54
C THR A 85 0.72 -3.72 -6.17
N VAL A 86 1.17 -2.89 -7.11
CA VAL A 86 1.36 -1.44 -6.94
C VAL A 86 0.23 -0.72 -7.64
N ILE A 87 -0.42 0.19 -6.93
CA ILE A 87 -1.64 0.89 -7.34
C ILE A 87 -1.38 2.38 -7.29
N ASP A 88 -1.72 3.10 -8.36
CA ASP A 88 -1.74 4.56 -8.40
C ASP A 88 -3.17 5.06 -8.54
N SER A 89 -3.64 5.81 -7.54
CA SER A 89 -4.95 6.47 -7.56
C SER A 89 -6.11 5.50 -7.88
N GLY A 90 -6.01 4.25 -7.37
CA GLY A 90 -6.97 3.17 -7.58
C GLY A 90 -6.78 2.35 -8.86
N SER A 91 -5.84 2.71 -9.73
CA SER A 91 -5.50 1.94 -10.94
C SER A 91 -4.22 1.15 -10.74
N VAL A 92 -4.18 -0.10 -11.20
CA VAL A 92 -2.96 -0.93 -11.11
C VAL A 92 -1.86 -0.34 -12.00
N LEU A 93 -0.73 0.00 -11.38
CA LEU A 93 0.50 0.42 -12.06
C LEU A 93 1.31 -0.79 -12.52
N GLY A 94 1.34 -1.85 -11.71
CA GLY A 94 1.99 -3.13 -12.03
C GLY A 94 2.22 -3.97 -10.77
N SER A 95 3.16 -4.91 -10.83
CA SER A 95 3.56 -5.73 -9.68
C SER A 95 5.08 -5.79 -9.52
N THR A 96 5.54 -6.17 -8.34
CA THR A 96 6.94 -6.55 -8.16
C THR A 96 7.24 -7.88 -8.87
N SER A 97 8.53 -8.17 -9.08
CA SER A 97 9.01 -9.36 -9.76
C SER A 97 8.61 -10.65 -9.03
N SER A 98 8.27 -11.70 -9.77
CA SER A 98 7.99 -13.01 -9.16
C SER A 98 9.26 -13.58 -8.50
N VAL A 99 9.10 -13.99 -7.25
CA VAL A 99 10.07 -14.76 -6.47
C VAL A 99 9.35 -15.98 -5.85
N PRO A 100 10.06 -17.05 -5.48
CA PRO A 100 9.45 -18.15 -4.75
C PRO A 100 8.82 -17.65 -3.45
N ALA A 101 7.54 -17.99 -3.22
CA ALA A 101 6.84 -17.73 -1.97
C ALA A 101 7.63 -18.29 -0.77
N GLY A 102 7.60 -17.54 0.33
CA GLY A 102 8.09 -17.89 1.65
C GLY A 102 9.41 -18.67 1.72
N GLN A 103 10.49 -18.00 2.09
CA GLN A 103 11.62 -18.67 2.75
C GLN A 103 11.67 -18.26 4.24
N PRO A 104 10.86 -18.85 5.14
CA PRO A 104 10.93 -18.59 6.57
C PRO A 104 12.26 -19.06 7.21
N VAL A 105 13.19 -19.62 6.43
CA VAL A 105 14.47 -20.18 6.87
C VAL A 105 15.67 -19.45 6.23
N GLY A 106 15.47 -18.22 5.76
CA GLY A 106 16.51 -17.37 5.16
C GLY A 106 17.00 -16.25 6.09
N ALA A 107 18.14 -15.65 5.75
CA ALA A 107 18.59 -14.42 6.39
C ALA A 107 17.63 -13.28 6.03
N THR A 108 17.13 -12.57 7.04
CA THR A 108 16.34 -11.35 6.85
C THR A 108 17.25 -10.21 6.41
N ILE A 109 16.82 -9.47 5.38
CA ILE A 109 17.49 -8.25 4.93
C ILE A 109 16.53 -7.10 5.17
N VAL A 110 16.80 -6.30 6.19
CA VAL A 110 16.00 -5.11 6.56
C VAL A 110 16.58 -3.82 5.98
N ASP A 111 17.79 -3.86 5.43
CA ASP A 111 18.35 -2.77 4.64
C ASP A 111 17.75 -2.83 3.22
N PHE A 112 17.02 -1.79 2.83
CA PHE A 112 16.29 -1.78 1.56
C PHE A 112 17.21 -1.77 0.33
N ASP A 113 18.42 -1.20 0.44
CA ASP A 113 19.38 -1.19 -0.66
C ASP A 113 19.98 -2.59 -0.86
N ASP A 114 20.29 -3.29 0.23
CA ASP A 114 20.74 -4.69 0.19
C ASP A 114 19.65 -5.63 -0.35
N ALA A 115 18.39 -5.42 0.06
CA ALA A 115 17.24 -6.18 -0.47
C ALA A 115 17.07 -5.90 -1.98
N LEU A 116 17.19 -4.63 -2.38
CA LEU A 116 17.16 -4.22 -3.78
C LEU A 116 18.36 -4.77 -4.56
N ALA A 117 19.49 -5.09 -3.95
CA ALA A 117 20.60 -5.73 -4.65
C ALA A 117 20.39 -7.24 -4.84
N ASN A 118 19.56 -7.88 -4.00
CA ASN A 118 19.45 -9.34 -3.93
C ASN A 118 18.29 -9.89 -4.79
N PRO A 119 18.53 -10.75 -5.80
CA PRO A 119 17.48 -11.27 -6.69
C PRO A 119 16.50 -12.24 -6.01
N ALA A 120 16.75 -12.66 -4.77
CA ALA A 120 15.81 -13.45 -3.99
C ALA A 120 14.60 -12.63 -3.48
N TYR A 121 14.73 -11.31 -3.43
CA TYR A 121 13.68 -10.40 -2.96
C TYR A 121 12.94 -9.78 -4.14
N SER A 122 11.61 -9.69 -4.05
CA SER A 122 10.82 -9.11 -5.13
C SER A 122 11.08 -7.61 -5.24
N ARG A 123 11.07 -7.09 -6.48
CA ARG A 123 11.19 -5.64 -6.72
C ARG A 123 10.38 -5.19 -7.93
N GLY A 124 9.92 -3.95 -7.90
CA GLY A 124 9.30 -3.26 -9.02
C GLY A 124 10.00 -1.93 -9.24
N VAL A 125 10.27 -1.59 -10.50
CA VAL A 125 10.82 -0.29 -10.90
C VAL A 125 9.90 0.28 -11.97
N PHE A 126 9.24 1.40 -11.64
CA PHE A 126 8.20 2.00 -12.48
C PHE A 126 8.65 3.38 -12.93
N THR A 127 8.73 3.59 -14.24
CA THR A 127 8.98 4.92 -14.81
C THR A 127 7.67 5.69 -14.89
N LEU A 128 7.64 6.87 -14.30
CA LEU A 128 6.48 7.73 -14.15
C LEU A 128 6.63 8.98 -15.01
N ALA A 129 5.54 9.39 -15.66
CA ALA A 129 5.47 10.65 -16.38
C ALA A 129 5.34 11.83 -15.39
N PRO A 130 5.43 13.09 -15.85
CA PRO A 130 5.01 14.23 -15.03
C PRO A 130 3.57 14.07 -14.54
N GLY A 131 3.33 14.33 -13.26
CA GLY A 131 2.01 14.14 -12.65
C GLY A 131 2.03 14.14 -11.13
N ASN A 132 0.83 14.08 -10.56
CA ASN A 132 0.63 13.84 -9.13
C ASN A 132 0.30 12.37 -8.94
N TYR A 133 0.93 11.76 -7.95
CA TYR A 133 0.83 10.33 -7.69
C TYR A 133 0.30 10.07 -6.29
N SER A 134 -0.52 9.02 -6.18
CA SER A 134 -1.10 8.53 -4.93
C SER A 134 -0.95 7.02 -4.90
N ILE A 135 0.18 6.57 -4.37
CA ILE A 135 0.63 5.18 -4.44
C ILE A 135 0.17 4.41 -3.21
N SER A 136 -0.49 3.29 -3.46
CA SER A 136 -0.78 2.26 -2.47
C SER A 136 -0.47 0.88 -3.07
N GLY A 137 -0.74 -0.17 -2.33
CA GLY A 137 -0.57 -1.51 -2.82
C GLY A 137 -1.15 -2.56 -1.89
N SER A 138 -0.96 -3.80 -2.30
CA SER A 138 -1.39 -4.97 -1.53
C SER A 138 -0.48 -6.16 -1.79
N LEU A 139 -0.38 -7.05 -0.81
CA LEU A 139 0.26 -8.35 -0.98
C LEU A 139 -0.47 -9.15 -2.06
N LEU A 140 0.30 -9.67 -3.00
CA LEU A 140 -0.15 -10.52 -4.11
C LEU A 140 0.16 -11.99 -3.84
N GLN A 141 1.30 -12.27 -3.23
CA GLN A 141 1.79 -13.60 -2.85
C GLN A 141 2.67 -13.43 -1.62
N SER A 142 2.60 -14.39 -0.69
CA SER A 142 3.55 -14.60 0.41
C SER A 142 3.97 -16.06 0.42
#